data_AF-A0A3N5PL44-F1
#
_entry.id   AF-A0A3N5PL44-F1
#
_cell.length_a   1.000
_cell.length_b   1.000
_cell.length_c   1.000
_cell.angle_alpha   90.00
_cell.angle_beta   90.00
_cell.angle_gamma   90.00
#
_symmetry.space_group_name_H-M   'P 1'
#
loop_
_entity.id
_entity.type
_entity.pdbx_description
1 polymer ?
#
loop_
_entity_poly.entity_id
_entity_poly.type
_entity_poly.pdbx_seq_one_letter_code
_entity_poly.pdbx_strand_id
1 'polypeptide(L)'
;MKETVLDVLMYLFESYVDSHDEPEPNRHELEQELGRAGFHDREIERALDWLDGLHSTGPGNAPQNTAFRVFDTDEQERLDAPSRGYLLQLEQIGILRPA
;
A
#
# COMPACT_ATOMS: atom_id res chain seq x y z
N MET A 1 18.43 11.16 -9.02
CA MET A 1 17.24 11.02 -8.15
C MET A 1 17.44 9.74 -7.38
N LYS A 2 17.32 9.71 -6.05
CA LYS A 2 17.39 8.43 -5.33
C LYS A 2 16.02 7.80 -5.46
N GLU A 3 15.91 6.74 -6.23
CA GLU A 3 14.71 5.91 -6.26
C GLU A 3 14.46 5.35 -4.86
N THR A 4 13.19 5.31 -4.47
CA THR A 4 12.73 4.85 -3.17
C THR A 4 11.77 3.68 -3.34
N VAL A 5 11.60 2.87 -2.29
CA VAL A 5 10.53 1.87 -2.19
C VAL A 5 9.17 2.41 -2.65
N LEU A 6 8.85 3.68 -2.35
CA LEU A 6 7.58 4.28 -2.78
C LEU A 6 7.49 4.43 -4.31
N ASP A 7 8.59 4.78 -4.97
CA ASP A 7 8.62 4.90 -6.44
C ASP A 7 8.40 3.55 -7.11
N VAL A 8 8.98 2.49 -6.54
CA VAL A 8 8.77 1.09 -6.99
C VAL A 8 7.29 0.69 -6.84
N LEU A 9 6.70 0.96 -5.67
CA LEU A 9 5.29 0.65 -5.42
C LEU A 9 4.34 1.46 -6.31
N MET A 10 4.67 2.72 -6.59
CA MET A 10 3.89 3.57 -7.48
C MET A 10 3.95 3.07 -8.92
N TYR A 11 5.12 2.64 -9.39
CA TYR A 11 5.25 2.01 -10.71
C TYR A 11 4.41 0.74 -10.82
N LEU A 12 4.48 -0.15 -9.83
CA LEU A 12 3.64 -1.36 -9.80
C LEU A 12 2.15 -1.01 -9.79
N PHE A 13 1.75 -0.02 -8.99
CA PHE A 13 0.36 0.43 -9.00
C PHE A 13 -0.06 0.93 -10.39
N GLU A 14 0.71 1.81 -11.02
CA GLU A 14 0.41 2.36 -12.34
C GLU A 14 0.40 1.29 -13.45
N SER A 15 1.34 0.34 -13.42
CA SER A 15 1.43 -0.75 -14.39
C SER A 15 0.24 -1.71 -14.30
N TYR A 16 -0.33 -1.90 -13.12
CA TYR A 16 -1.33 -2.94 -12.86
C TYR A 16 -2.73 -2.41 -12.45
N VAL A 17 -2.94 -1.09 -12.31
CA VAL A 17 -4.23 -0.52 -11.86
C VAL A 17 -5.42 -0.89 -12.75
N ASP A 18 -5.19 -1.01 -14.07
CA ASP A 18 -6.23 -1.33 -15.05
C ASP A 18 -6.20 -2.80 -15.51
N SER A 19 -5.34 -3.64 -14.92
CA SER A 19 -5.08 -5.02 -15.34
C SER A 19 -6.14 -6.03 -14.84
N HIS A 20 -7.43 -5.68 -14.99
CA HIS A 20 -8.57 -6.44 -14.45
C HIS A 20 -8.70 -7.89 -14.97
N ASP A 21 -8.07 -8.23 -16.11
CA ASP A 21 -8.16 -9.54 -16.77
C ASP A 21 -6.79 -10.24 -16.96
N GLU A 22 -5.69 -9.67 -16.47
CA GLU A 22 -4.36 -10.27 -16.62
C GLU A 22 -4.02 -11.20 -15.43
N PRO A 23 -3.31 -12.31 -15.68
CA PRO A 23 -2.83 -13.16 -14.60
C PRO A 23 -1.86 -12.38 -13.71
N GLU A 24 -2.05 -12.51 -12.39
CA GLU A 24 -1.19 -11.86 -11.40
C GLU A 24 0.27 -12.33 -11.59
N PRO A 25 1.21 -11.41 -11.85
CA PRO A 25 2.61 -11.76 -12.12
C PRO A 25 3.24 -12.37 -10.87
N ASN A 26 4.11 -13.36 -11.07
CA ASN A 26 4.87 -13.90 -9.96
C ASN A 26 6.02 -12.96 -9.55
N ARG A 27 6.56 -13.16 -8.33
CA ARG A 27 7.67 -12.35 -7.78
C ARG A 27 8.85 -12.22 -8.74
N HIS A 28 9.19 -13.29 -9.46
CA HIS A 28 10.33 -13.28 -10.38
C HIS A 28 10.07 -12.45 -11.65
N GLU A 29 8.84 -12.45 -12.16
CA GLU A 29 8.43 -11.59 -13.27
C GLU A 29 8.48 -10.11 -12.88
N LEU A 30 7.99 -9.78 -11.67
CA LEU A 30 8.07 -8.43 -11.13
C LEU A 30 9.52 -7.95 -10.95
N GLU A 31 10.41 -8.79 -10.42
CA GLU A 31 11.85 -8.47 -10.29
C GLU A 31 12.49 -8.13 -11.64
N GLN A 32 12.19 -8.92 -12.68
CA GLN A 32 12.71 -8.68 -14.02
C GLN A 32 12.15 -7.41 -14.65
N GLU A 33 10.85 -7.16 -14.49
CA GLU A 33 10.20 -5.96 -15.01
C GLU A 33 10.79 -4.70 -14.36
N LEU A 34 10.86 -4.68 -13.02
CA LEU A 34 11.39 -3.55 -12.26
C LEU A 34 12.87 -3.29 -12.60
N GLY A 35 13.67 -4.35 -12.78
CA GLY A 35 15.05 -4.23 -13.25
C GLY A 35 15.15 -3.63 -14.65
N ARG A 36 14.23 -3.96 -15.57
CA ARG A 36 14.16 -3.35 -16.91
C ARG A 36 13.68 -1.90 -16.88
N ALA A 37 12.81 -1.56 -15.93
CA ALA A 37 12.36 -0.19 -15.68
C ALA A 37 13.48 0.70 -15.10
N GLY A 38 14.57 0.10 -14.61
CA GLY A 38 15.77 0.79 -14.14
C GLY A 38 15.91 0.87 -12.63
N PHE A 39 14.99 0.26 -11.88
CA PHE A 39 15.04 0.27 -10.42
C PHE A 39 16.25 -0.51 -9.88
N HIS A 40 16.83 0.00 -8.80
CA HIS A 40 17.90 -0.70 -8.09
C HIS A 40 17.41 -1.98 -7.38
N ASP A 41 18.14 -3.09 -7.53
CA ASP A 41 17.86 -4.40 -6.90
C ASP A 41 17.48 -4.30 -5.41
N ARG A 42 18.17 -3.44 -4.66
CA ARG A 42 17.89 -3.24 -3.22
C ARG A 42 16.51 -2.64 -2.97
N GLU A 43 16.06 -1.70 -3.79
CA GLU A 43 14.74 -1.09 -3.61
C GLU A 43 13.63 -2.00 -4.14
N ILE A 44 13.93 -2.80 -5.18
CA ILE A 44 13.04 -3.88 -5.66
C ILE A 44 12.77 -4.89 -4.54
N GLU A 45 13.82 -5.46 -3.94
CA GLU A 45 13.70 -6.46 -2.86
C GLU A 45 12.90 -5.91 -1.68
N ARG A 46 13.21 -4.67 -1.24
CA ARG A 46 12.50 -4.02 -0.15
C ARG A 46 11.01 -3.76 -0.45
N ALA A 47 10.66 -3.43 -1.68
CA ALA A 47 9.27 -3.21 -2.08
C ALA A 47 8.48 -4.51 -2.14
N LEU A 48 9.07 -5.58 -2.69
CA LEU A 48 8.44 -6.89 -2.76
C LEU A 48 8.25 -7.50 -1.36
N ASP A 49 9.26 -7.39 -0.49
CA ASP A 49 9.14 -7.84 0.90
C ASP A 49 8.06 -7.05 1.66
N TRP A 50 7.88 -5.76 1.34
CA TRP A 50 6.80 -4.96 1.90
C TRP A 50 5.42 -5.43 1.43
N LEU A 51 5.28 -5.80 0.14
CA LEU A 51 4.03 -6.35 -0.42
C LEU A 51 3.67 -7.70 0.21
N ASP A 52 4.66 -8.57 0.43
CA ASP A 52 4.45 -9.85 1.13
C ASP A 52 3.92 -9.64 2.55
N GLY A 53 4.36 -8.57 3.23
CA GLY A 53 3.88 -8.17 4.55
C GLY A 53 2.39 -7.77 4.60
N LEU A 54 1.82 -7.29 3.49
CA LEU A 54 0.43 -6.81 3.42
C LEU A 54 -0.59 -7.96 3.60
N HIS A 55 -0.22 -9.15 3.14
CA HIS A 55 -1.04 -10.37 3.23
C HIS A 55 -1.15 -10.93 4.65
N SER A 56 -0.35 -10.42 5.59
CA SER A 56 -0.28 -10.91 6.97
C SER A 56 -1.39 -10.35 7.87
N THR A 57 -2.28 -9.51 7.32
CA THR A 57 -3.37 -8.91 8.09
C THR A 57 -4.44 -9.98 8.35
N GLY A 58 -4.41 -10.58 9.54
CA GLY A 58 -5.42 -11.55 9.99
C GLY A 58 -6.84 -10.96 9.93
N PRO A 59 -7.89 -11.80 9.91
CA PRO A 59 -9.26 -11.36 9.79
C PRO A 59 -9.67 -10.57 11.04
N GLY A 60 -9.49 -9.25 11.01
CA GLY A 60 -10.18 -8.34 11.91
C GLY A 60 -11.68 -8.45 11.66
N ASN A 61 -12.47 -8.38 12.72
CA ASN A 61 -13.92 -8.31 12.58
C ASN A 61 -14.27 -7.16 11.63
N ALA A 62 -15.10 -7.44 10.62
CA ALA A 62 -15.57 -6.38 9.74
C ALA A 62 -16.23 -5.29 10.59
N PRO A 63 -15.79 -4.03 10.48
CA PRO A 63 -16.31 -2.96 11.30
C PRO A 63 -17.78 -2.73 10.97
N GLN A 64 -18.56 -2.43 12.02
CA GLN A 64 -19.94 -2.02 11.86
C GLN A 64 -20.00 -0.60 11.32
N ASN A 65 -21.05 -0.26 10.56
CA ASN A 65 -21.25 1.07 9.97
C ASN A 65 -21.36 2.22 11.01
N THR A 66 -21.40 1.91 12.30
CA THR A 66 -21.42 2.87 13.42
C THR A 66 -20.11 2.90 14.21
N ALA A 67 -19.12 2.10 13.82
CA ALA A 67 -17.80 2.12 14.45
C ALA A 67 -17.02 3.35 13.97
N PHE A 68 -16.12 3.84 14.81
CA PHE A 68 -15.16 4.88 14.44
C PHE A 68 -13.77 4.46 14.90
N ARG A 69 -12.75 4.76 14.09
CA ARG A 69 -11.36 4.43 14.40
C ARG A 69 -10.85 5.30 15.55
N VAL A 70 -10.18 4.68 16.50
CA VAL A 70 -9.43 5.35 17.58
C VAL A 70 -7.95 5.15 17.30
N PHE A 71 -7.17 6.24 17.29
CA PHE A 71 -5.73 6.21 17.09
C PHE A 71 -5.01 6.12 18.44
N ASP A 72 -4.17 5.10 18.62
CA ASP A 72 -3.35 4.99 19.83
C ASP A 72 -2.24 6.07 19.84
N THR A 73 -1.56 6.25 20.98
CA THR A 73 -0.52 7.26 21.19
C THR A 73 0.57 7.18 20.13
N ASP A 74 1.08 5.98 19.83
CA ASP A 74 2.12 5.76 18.82
C ASP A 74 1.66 6.16 17.41
N GLU A 75 0.38 5.92 17.09
CA GLU A 75 -0.19 6.37 15.82
C GLU A 75 -0.36 7.88 15.80
N GLN A 76 -0.74 8.52 16.91
CA GLN A 76 -0.91 9.96 16.98
C GLN A 76 0.41 10.73 16.84
N GLU A 77 1.53 10.13 17.24
CA GLU A 77 2.87 10.70 17.03
C GLU A 77 3.30 10.65 15.56
N ARG A 78 2.91 9.60 14.83
CA ARG A 78 3.27 9.40 13.42
C ARG A 78 2.27 10.03 12.45
N LEU A 79 1.02 10.13 12.85
CA LEU A 79 -0.11 10.67 12.09
C LEU A 79 -0.66 11.88 12.84
N ASP A 80 -0.18 13.05 12.45
CA ASP A 80 -0.64 14.32 12.98
C ASP A 80 -2.13 14.58 12.65
N ALA A 81 -2.71 15.62 13.26
CA ALA A 81 -4.13 15.91 13.10
C ALA A 81 -4.55 16.10 11.62
N PRO A 82 -3.80 16.80 10.76
CA PRO A 82 -4.05 16.85 9.32
C PRO A 82 -4.06 15.47 8.65
N SER A 83 -3.07 14.62 8.92
CA SER A 83 -3.00 13.27 8.33
C SER A 83 -4.22 12.43 8.69
N ARG A 84 -4.64 12.47 9.97
CA ARG A 84 -5.85 11.76 10.44
C ARG A 84 -7.13 12.31 9.82
N GLY A 85 -7.22 13.63 9.65
CA GLY A 85 -8.34 14.26 8.96
C GLY A 85 -8.44 13.84 7.49
N TYR A 86 -7.29 13.71 6.81
CA TYR A 86 -7.23 13.23 5.43
C TYR A 86 -7.67 11.76 5.31
N LEU A 87 -7.23 10.89 6.22
CA LEU A 87 -7.71 9.49 6.28
C LEU A 87 -9.23 9.41 6.43
N LEU A 88 -9.81 10.22 7.33
CA LEU A 88 -11.26 10.31 7.51
C LEU A 88 -11.96 10.79 6.23
N GLN A 89 -11.39 11.76 5.52
CA GLN A 89 -11.93 12.23 4.25
C GLN A 89 -11.94 11.12 3.20
N LEU A 90 -10.84 10.36 3.07
CA LEU A 90 -10.73 9.25 2.12
C LEU A 90 -11.75 8.13 2.40
N GLU A 91 -12.04 7.87 3.67
CA GLU A 91 -13.11 6.95 4.09
C GLU A 91 -14.49 7.49 3.70
N GLN A 92 -14.78 8.77 3.98
CA GLN A 92 -16.07 9.39 3.67
C GLN A 92 -16.40 9.41 2.16
N ILE A 93 -15.40 9.53 1.30
CA ILE A 93 -15.58 9.47 -0.16
C ILE A 93 -15.53 8.05 -0.72
N GLY A 94 -15.39 7.04 0.14
CA GLY A 94 -15.44 5.62 -0.23
C GLY A 94 -14.17 5.07 -0.88
N ILE A 95 -13.04 5.78 -0.81
CA ILE A 95 -11.75 5.26 -1.28
C ILE A 95 -11.20 4.25 -0.28
N LEU A 96 -11.27 4.57 1.02
CA LEU A 96 -10.93 3.64 2.09
C LEU A 96 -12.20 2.96 2.62
N ARG A 97 -12.06 1.69 3.02
CA ARG A 97 -13.09 1.01 3.80
C ARG A 97 -12.93 1.40 5.27
N PRO A 98 -14.03 1.46 6.03
CA PRO A 98 -13.95 1.54 7.49
C PRO A 98 -13.07 0.40 8.00
N ALA A 99 -12.27 0.66 9.03
CA ALA A 99 -11.39 -0.30 9.70
C ALA A 99 -12.07 -0.95 10.91
#